data_AF-A0A842V6Z9-F1
#
_entry.id   AF-A0A842V6Z9-F1
#
_cell.length_a   1.000
_cell.length_b   1.000
_cell.length_c   1.000
_cell.angle_alpha   90.00
_cell.angle_beta   90.00
_cell.angle_gamma   90.00
#
_symmetry.space_group_name_H-M   'P 1'
#
loop_
_entity.id
_entity.type
_entity.pdbx_description
1 polymer ?
#
loop_
_entity_poly.entity_id
_entity_poly.type
_entity_poly.pdbx_seq_one_letter_code
_entity_poly.pdbx_strand_id
1 'polypeptide(L)'
;MSGPLCPGCGCTFITLGSIVKKQGKPDEQECHCNLCGYEGTIIAGFRVRLTPEAYQHCGELMERKRAGTLLFVRVTAPAERVREVTALLDASTWEKKGEDVCEITVQLDRKPSDETIKKIKALKDVKAVTVF
;
A
#
# COMPACT_ATOMS: atom_id res chain seq x y z
N MET A 1 14.41 -11.27 12.28
CA MET A 1 14.36 -9.78 12.33
C MET A 1 12.96 -9.35 12.79
N SER A 2 12.80 -8.22 13.47
CA SER A 2 11.48 -7.72 13.90
C SER A 2 11.27 -6.24 13.58
N GLY A 3 10.05 -5.89 13.17
CA GLY A 3 9.68 -4.52 12.82
C GLY A 3 8.16 -4.33 12.74
N PRO A 4 7.69 -3.08 12.67
CA PRO A 4 6.30 -2.82 12.32
C PRO A 4 6.01 -3.30 10.89
N LEU A 5 4.78 -3.74 10.63
CA LEU A 5 4.34 -4.09 9.28
C LEU A 5 3.50 -2.96 8.70
N CYS A 6 3.72 -2.68 7.42
CA CYS A 6 2.95 -1.70 6.68
C CYS A 6 1.52 -2.21 6.56
N PRO A 7 0.49 -1.47 7.03
CA PRO A 7 -0.90 -1.87 6.85
C PRO A 7 -1.32 -2.01 5.38
N GLY A 8 -0.63 -1.34 4.46
CA GLY A 8 -0.93 -1.37 3.03
C GLY A 8 -0.31 -2.54 2.25
N CYS A 9 0.92 -2.95 2.57
CA CYS A 9 1.63 -3.98 1.80
C CYS A 9 2.33 -5.07 2.64
N GLY A 10 2.22 -5.02 3.96
CA GLY A 10 2.83 -6.01 4.85
C GLY A 10 4.36 -5.98 4.95
N CYS A 11 5.05 -5.04 4.27
CA CYS A 11 6.51 -4.95 4.36
C CYS A 11 6.98 -4.28 5.66
N THR A 12 8.28 -4.41 5.98
CA THR A 12 8.91 -3.79 7.16
C THR A 12 9.65 -2.48 6.86
N PHE A 13 9.69 -2.03 5.60
CA PHE A 13 10.40 -0.83 5.17
C PHE A 13 9.60 0.45 5.43
N ILE A 14 9.31 0.70 6.71
CA ILE A 14 8.48 1.82 7.17
C ILE A 14 9.36 2.85 7.86
N THR A 15 9.21 4.10 7.46
CA THR A 15 9.75 5.27 8.17
C THR A 15 8.76 5.65 9.26
N LEU A 16 9.22 5.73 10.50
CA LEU A 16 8.40 6.07 11.66
C LEU A 16 8.55 7.56 12.00
N GLY A 17 7.42 8.21 12.24
CA GLY A 17 7.32 9.60 12.66
C GLY A 17 6.98 9.75 14.14
N SER A 18 6.22 10.81 14.44
CA SER A 18 5.87 11.20 15.80
C SER A 18 4.89 10.23 16.44
N ILE A 19 4.93 10.15 17.78
CA ILE A 19 3.96 9.39 18.57
C ILE A 19 2.78 10.31 18.93
N VAL A 20 1.58 9.86 18.58
CA VAL A 20 0.30 10.47 18.94
C VAL A 20 -0.27 9.75 20.15
N LYS A 21 -0.25 10.42 21.31
CA LYS A 21 -0.83 9.91 22.55
C LYS A 21 -2.33 10.20 22.59
N LYS A 22 -3.15 9.17 22.79
CA LYS A 22 -4.61 9.29 22.92
C LYS A 22 -5.06 8.76 24.27
N GLN A 23 -5.75 9.58 25.06
CA GLN A 23 -6.19 9.20 26.39
C GLN A 23 -7.15 8.00 26.32
N GLY A 24 -6.85 6.93 27.06
CA GLY A 24 -7.66 5.70 27.08
C GLY A 24 -7.53 4.82 25.82
N LYS A 25 -6.55 5.07 24.94
CA LYS A 25 -6.26 4.26 23.75
C LYS A 25 -4.76 3.94 23.65
N PRO A 26 -4.37 2.90 22.91
CA PRO A 26 -2.96 2.65 22.62
C PRO A 26 -2.31 3.86 21.95
N ASP A 27 -1.05 4.11 22.26
CA ASP A 27 -0.24 5.11 21.56
C ASP A 27 -0.15 4.75 20.09
N GLU A 28 -0.41 5.73 19.22
CA GLU A 28 -0.28 5.60 17.78
C GLU A 28 1.03 6.24 17.33
N GLN A 29 1.66 5.72 16.28
CA GLN A 29 2.85 6.29 15.68
C GLN A 29 2.60 6.55 14.21
N GLU A 30 2.86 7.78 13.78
CA GLU A 30 2.83 8.15 12.36
C GLU A 30 3.84 7.32 11.59
N CYS A 31 3.50 6.97 10.35
CA CYS A 31 4.36 6.13 9.54
C CYS A 31 4.18 6.39 8.05
N HIS A 32 5.27 6.22 7.31
CA HIS A 32 5.31 6.24 5.85
C HIS A 32 5.98 4.97 5.34
N CYS A 33 5.34 4.23 4.45
CA CYS A 33 5.91 3.01 3.86
C CYS A 33 6.73 3.34 2.62
N ASN A 34 8.05 3.08 2.67
CA ASN A 34 8.94 3.34 1.56
C ASN A 34 8.67 2.44 0.34
N LEU A 35 8.01 1.29 0.54
CA LEU A 35 7.65 0.37 -0.54
C LEU A 35 6.36 0.79 -1.24
N CYS A 36 5.23 0.84 -0.54
CA CYS A 36 3.93 1.08 -1.17
C CYS A 36 3.39 2.52 -1.02
N GLY A 37 4.17 3.40 -0.39
CA GLY A 37 3.81 4.80 -0.14
C GLY A 37 2.69 4.98 0.88
N TYR A 38 2.32 3.96 1.66
CA TYR A 38 1.26 4.07 2.68
C TYR A 38 1.61 5.16 3.68
N GLU A 39 0.64 6.02 4.00
CA GLU A 39 0.75 7.07 5.00
C GLU A 39 -0.41 6.94 5.99
N GLY A 40 -0.10 6.97 7.28
CA GLY A 40 -1.11 6.82 8.33
C GLY A 40 -0.46 6.54 9.68
N THR A 41 -1.22 5.94 10.59
CA THR A 41 -0.73 5.55 11.91
C THR A 41 -0.71 4.03 12.10
N ILE A 42 0.18 3.56 12.97
CA ILE A 42 0.23 2.19 13.50
C ILE A 42 0.23 2.24 15.03
N ILE A 43 -0.01 1.10 15.69
CA ILE A 43 0.15 1.00 17.14
C ILE A 43 1.64 1.08 17.49
N ALA A 44 2.02 2.07 18.31
CA ALA A 44 3.40 2.28 18.72
C ALA A 44 3.92 1.05 19.49
N GLY A 45 5.13 0.59 19.15
CA GLY A 45 5.77 -0.55 19.79
C GLY A 45 5.27 -1.93 19.32
N PHE A 46 4.18 -2.03 18.55
CA PHE A 46 3.77 -3.30 17.97
C PHE A 46 4.78 -3.75 16.89
N ARG A 47 5.32 -4.97 17.05
CA ARG A 47 6.33 -5.53 16.14
C ARG A 47 6.02 -6.98 15.80
N VAL A 48 6.21 -7.32 14.53
CA VAL A 48 6.08 -8.69 14.02
C VAL A 48 7.46 -9.26 13.76
N ARG A 49 7.67 -10.53 14.13
CA ARG A 49 8.86 -11.28 13.74
C ARG A 49 8.67 -11.79 12.31
N LEU A 50 9.60 -11.45 11.43
CA LEU A 50 9.66 -12.00 10.09
C LEU A 50 10.60 -13.20 10.03
N THR A 51 10.23 -14.17 9.18
CA THR A 51 11.16 -15.21 8.74
C THR A 51 12.24 -14.59 7.83
N PRO A 52 13.42 -15.23 7.71
CA PRO A 52 14.46 -14.76 6.79
C PRO A 52 13.94 -14.58 5.35
N GLU A 53 13.12 -15.51 4.87
CA GLU A 53 12.56 -15.52 3.51
C GLU A 53 11.63 -14.33 3.28
N ALA A 54 10.74 -14.06 4.24
CA ALA A 54 9.83 -12.92 4.16
C ALA A 54 10.58 -11.58 4.15
N TYR A 55 11.67 -11.49 4.92
CA TYR A 55 12.51 -10.29 4.94
C TYR A 55 13.27 -10.10 3.63
N GLN A 56 13.88 -11.17 3.10
CA GLN A 56 14.59 -11.14 1.83
C GLN A 56 13.65 -10.72 0.69
N HIS A 57 12.45 -11.31 0.62
CA HIS A 57 11.45 -10.95 -0.36
C HIS A 57 11.07 -9.47 -0.32
N CYS A 58 10.89 -8.91 0.88
CA CYS A 58 10.64 -7.47 1.02
C CYS A 58 11.82 -6.63 0.50
N GLY A 59 13.06 -7.10 0.71
CA GLY A 59 14.27 -6.46 0.20
C GLY A 59 14.33 -6.43 -1.33
N GLU A 60 14.04 -7.55 -1.97
CA GLU A 60 13.96 -7.67 -3.43
C GLU A 60 12.92 -6.71 -4.03
N LEU A 61 11.74 -6.61 -3.39
CA LEU A 61 10.71 -5.65 -3.82
C LEU A 61 11.19 -4.19 -3.70
N MET A 62 11.92 -3.85 -2.62
CA MET A 62 12.51 -2.52 -2.45
C MET A 62 13.57 -2.20 -3.51
N GLU A 63 14.42 -3.15 -3.86
CA GLU A 63 15.42 -2.99 -4.91
C GLU A 63 14.76 -2.75 -6.27
N ARG A 64 13.74 -3.54 -6.61
CA ARG A 64 12.96 -3.34 -7.83
C ARG A 64 12.27 -1.98 -7.88
N LYS A 65 11.73 -1.51 -6.73
CA LYS A 65 11.14 -0.17 -6.65
C LYS A 65 12.18 0.93 -6.92
N ARG A 66 13.35 0.84 -6.29
CA ARG A 66 14.45 1.80 -6.51
C ARG A 66 14.96 1.78 -7.95
N ALA A 67 14.94 0.62 -8.60
CA ALA A 67 15.27 0.47 -10.02
C ALA A 67 14.18 0.97 -10.97
N GLY A 68 13.00 1.37 -10.47
CA GLY A 68 11.85 1.77 -11.29
C GLY A 68 11.18 0.61 -12.04
N THR A 69 11.48 -0.64 -11.66
CA THR A 69 10.92 -1.88 -12.25
C THR A 69 9.81 -2.49 -11.38
N LEU A 70 9.45 -1.79 -10.31
CA LEU A 70 8.28 -2.05 -9.49
C LEU A 70 7.60 -0.72 -9.22
N LEU A 71 6.31 -0.66 -9.51
CA LEU A 71 5.47 0.51 -9.29
C LEU A 71 4.27 0.10 -8.45
N PHE A 72 3.73 1.05 -7.70
CA PHE A 72 2.51 0.85 -6.93
C PHE A 72 1.46 1.84 -7.39
N VAL A 73 0.24 1.37 -7.61
CA VAL A 73 -0.91 2.24 -7.88
C VAL A 73 -1.84 2.16 -6.69
N ARG A 74 -2.08 3.30 -6.05
CA ARG A 74 -3.16 3.43 -5.08
C ARG A 74 -4.41 3.92 -5.77
N VAL A 75 -5.49 3.19 -5.57
CA VAL A 75 -6.82 3.54 -6.09
C VAL A 75 -7.82 3.57 -4.94
N THR A 76 -8.56 4.66 -4.83
CA THR A 76 -9.71 4.77 -3.94
C THR A 76 -10.97 4.55 -4.75
N ALA A 77 -11.65 3.41 -4.55
CA ALA A 77 -12.82 3.00 -5.33
C ALA A 77 -13.88 2.31 -4.45
N PRO A 78 -15.17 2.33 -4.84
CA PRO A 78 -16.19 1.51 -4.21
C PRO A 78 -15.83 0.01 -4.25
N ALA A 79 -16.30 -0.76 -3.26
CA ALA A 79 -15.97 -2.18 -3.14
C ALA A 79 -16.35 -3.00 -4.39
N GLU A 80 -17.47 -2.66 -5.04
CA GLU A 80 -17.95 -3.31 -6.26
C GLU A 80 -17.08 -3.01 -7.49
N ARG A 81 -16.27 -1.94 -7.47
CA ARG A 81 -15.40 -1.54 -8.57
C ARG A 81 -13.96 -2.03 -8.42
N VAL A 82 -13.58 -2.56 -7.25
CA VAL A 82 -12.23 -3.09 -6.97
C VAL A 82 -11.82 -4.08 -8.07
N ARG A 83 -12.67 -5.07 -8.39
CA ARG A 83 -12.35 -6.10 -9.40
C ARG A 83 -12.10 -5.51 -10.79
N GLU A 84 -12.87 -4.51 -11.18
CA GLU A 84 -12.75 -3.84 -12.48
C GLU A 84 -11.43 -3.05 -12.57
N VAL A 85 -11.08 -2.33 -11.50
CA VAL A 85 -9.78 -1.63 -11.39
C VAL A 85 -8.61 -2.62 -11.47
N THR A 86 -8.67 -3.72 -10.73
CA THR A 86 -7.61 -4.74 -10.73
C THR A 86 -7.42 -5.38 -12.10
N ALA A 87 -8.52 -5.69 -12.79
CA ALA A 87 -8.48 -6.28 -14.12
C ALA A 87 -7.86 -5.32 -15.15
N LEU A 88 -8.16 -4.02 -15.06
CA LEU A 88 -7.55 -3.01 -15.93
C LEU A 88 -6.04 -2.85 -15.71
N LEU A 89 -5.55 -3.17 -14.51
CA LEU A 89 -4.15 -3.04 -14.13
C LEU A 89 -3.32 -4.31 -14.39
N ASP A 90 -3.96 -5.45 -14.72
CA ASP A 90 -3.32 -6.74 -14.99
C ASP A 90 -2.31 -7.14 -13.89
N ALA A 91 -2.76 -7.11 -12.64
CA ALA A 91 -1.86 -7.05 -11.49
C ALA A 91 -2.36 -7.78 -10.26
N SER A 92 -1.42 -8.17 -9.39
CA SER A 92 -1.70 -8.72 -8.07
C SER A 92 -2.11 -7.60 -7.09
N THR A 93 -3.27 -7.79 -6.45
CA THR A 93 -3.84 -6.82 -5.52
C THR A 93 -3.52 -7.09 -4.07
N TRP A 94 -3.19 -6.03 -3.35
CA TRP A 94 -3.32 -5.96 -1.90
C TRP A 94 -4.55 -5.11 -1.57
N GLU A 95 -5.59 -5.74 -1.04
CA GLU A 95 -6.86 -5.09 -0.71
C GLU A 95 -6.90 -4.68 0.76
N LYS A 96 -7.16 -3.39 1.05
CA LYS A 96 -7.62 -2.94 2.37
C LYS A 96 -9.10 -2.60 2.26
N LYS A 97 -9.96 -3.50 2.74
CA LYS A 97 -11.42 -3.32 2.69
C LYS A 97 -11.88 -2.27 3.70
N GLY A 98 -12.57 -1.24 3.22
CA GLY A 98 -13.44 -0.37 4.00
C GLY A 98 -14.92 -0.70 3.71
N GLU A 99 -15.84 -0.25 4.56
CA GLU A 99 -17.27 -0.61 4.45
C GLU A 99 -17.96 -0.02 3.20
N ASP A 100 -17.58 1.19 2.75
CA ASP A 100 -18.19 1.85 1.56
C ASP A 100 -17.18 2.22 0.45
N VAL A 101 -15.92 2.42 0.82
CA VAL A 101 -14.84 2.81 -0.09
C VAL A 101 -13.59 2.01 0.27
N CYS A 102 -12.99 1.36 -0.71
CA CYS A 102 -11.76 0.60 -0.57
C CYS A 102 -10.56 1.44 -1.02
N GLU A 103 -9.50 1.41 -0.22
CA GLU A 103 -8.17 1.82 -0.66
C GLU A 103 -7.43 0.57 -1.13
N ILE A 104 -7.20 0.49 -2.44
CA ILE A 104 -6.54 -0.63 -3.08
C ILE A 104 -5.11 -0.19 -3.39
N THR A 105 -4.13 -1.00 -3.03
CA THR A 105 -2.76 -0.81 -3.48
C THR A 105 -2.38 -1.96 -4.41
N VAL A 106 -2.08 -1.63 -5.65
CA VAL A 106 -1.81 -2.58 -6.72
C VAL A 106 -0.33 -2.56 -7.04
N GLN A 107 0.32 -3.72 -7.03
CA GLN A 107 1.72 -3.85 -7.40
C GLN A 107 1.83 -4.10 -8.90
N LEU A 108 2.64 -3.30 -9.59
CA LEU A 108 2.85 -3.40 -11.03
C LEU A 108 4.33 -3.63 -11.36
N ASP A 109 4.61 -4.52 -12.30
CA ASP A 109 5.97 -4.73 -12.80
C ASP A 109 6.37 -3.71 -13.87
N ARG A 110 5.41 -2.90 -14.36
CA ARG A 110 5.58 -1.94 -15.44
C ARG A 110 4.58 -0.81 -15.33
N LYS A 111 4.96 0.38 -15.83
CA LYS A 111 4.11 1.57 -15.77
C LYS A 111 2.82 1.32 -16.56
N PRO A 112 1.63 1.56 -15.97
CA PRO A 112 0.38 1.44 -16.70
C PRO A 112 0.33 2.52 -17.78
N SER A 113 -0.26 2.20 -18.93
CA SER A 113 -0.39 3.16 -20.01
C SER A 113 -1.30 4.32 -19.62
N ASP A 114 -1.12 5.48 -20.25
CA ASP A 114 -2.00 6.64 -20.03
C ASP A 114 -3.46 6.31 -20.38
N GLU A 115 -3.68 5.41 -21.34
CA GLU A 115 -5.00 4.90 -21.69
C GLU A 115 -5.62 4.08 -20.55
N THR A 116 -4.85 3.19 -19.93
CA THR A 116 -5.28 2.43 -18.74
C THR A 116 -5.62 3.36 -17.59
N ILE A 117 -4.78 4.37 -17.30
CA ILE A 117 -5.07 5.36 -16.24
C ILE A 117 -6.35 6.14 -16.56
N LYS A 118 -6.56 6.55 -17.83
CA LYS A 118 -7.80 7.23 -18.26
C LYS A 118 -9.03 6.35 -18.05
N LYS A 119 -8.95 5.05 -18.38
CA LYS A 119 -10.04 4.09 -18.15
C LYS A 119 -10.39 3.97 -16.67
N ILE A 120 -9.39 3.86 -15.80
CA ILE A 120 -9.59 3.78 -14.34
C ILE A 120 -10.22 5.08 -13.80
N LYS A 121 -9.74 6.24 -14.22
CA LYS A 121 -10.30 7.55 -13.81
C LYS A 121 -11.72 7.80 -14.34
N ALA A 122 -12.12 7.13 -15.42
CA ALA A 122 -13.46 7.23 -15.98
C ALA A 122 -14.48 6.34 -15.22
N LEU A 123 -14.01 5.44 -14.36
CA LEU A 123 -14.91 4.65 -13.50
C LEU A 123 -15.59 5.58 -12.49
N LYS A 124 -16.91 5.40 -12.35
CA LYS A 124 -17.73 6.17 -11.43
C LYS A 124 -17.19 6.02 -9.99
N ASP A 125 -17.12 7.14 -9.28
CA ASP A 125 -16.74 7.20 -7.86
C ASP A 125 -15.29 6.77 -7.53
N VAL A 126 -14.42 6.65 -8.53
CA VAL A 126 -12.97 6.57 -8.31
C VAL A 126 -12.41 7.97 -8.05
N LYS A 127 -11.93 8.20 -6.82
CA LYS A 127 -11.59 9.56 -6.35
C LYS A 127 -10.09 9.90 -6.41
N ALA A 128 -9.21 8.90 -6.38
CA ALA A 128 -7.77 9.12 -6.42
C ALA A 128 -7.07 7.94 -7.10
N VAL A 129 -6.18 8.26 -8.05
CA VAL A 129 -5.25 7.30 -8.68
C VAL A 129 -3.86 7.91 -8.58
N THR A 130 -3.01 7.32 -7.73
CA THR A 130 -1.63 7.79 -7.53
C THR A 130 -0.67 6.64 -7.84
N VAL A 131 0.34 6.93 -8.67
CA VAL A 131 1.39 5.97 -9.05
C VAL A 131 2.67 6.34 -8.29
N PHE A 132 3.30 5.38 -7.62
CA PHE A 132 4.51 5.52 -6.80
C PHE A 132 5.56 4.47 -7.12
#